data_AF-A0A7C2A1I7-F1
#
_entry.id   AF-A0A7C2A1I7-F1
#
_cell.length_a   1.000
_cell.length_b   1.000
_cell.length_c   1.000
_cell.angle_alpha   90.00
_cell.angle_beta   90.00
_cell.angle_gamma   90.00
#
_symmetry.space_group_name_H-M   'P 1'
#
loop_
_entity.id
_entity.type
_entity.pdbx_description
1 polymer ?
#
loop_
_entity_poly.entity_id
_entity_poly.type
_entity_poly.pdbx_seq_one_letter_code
_entity_poly.pdbx_strand_id
1 'polypeptide(L)'
;MKNLIFSFILFGVMIFLFTKCSSSKESGMIKIPDSTYVFDKIPPDTSIRINEPIAAIPVFHVKYYIVQIGAFTTKERAEKFAEQSKIILSEKIDILYNNDIKLYVVQLTPFYTQRKEAEKIRNKLWKLDNYRDAWIVTVRK
;
A
#
# COMPACT_ATOMS: atom_id res chain seq x y z
N MET A 1 -38.75 -40.56 15.88
CA MET A 1 -37.65 -40.18 16.82
C MET A 1 -36.25 -40.16 16.19
N LYS A 2 -35.99 -40.75 15.02
CA LYS A 2 -34.66 -40.65 14.37
C LYS A 2 -34.39 -39.29 13.69
N ASN A 3 -35.43 -38.66 13.14
CA ASN A 3 -35.31 -37.36 12.44
C ASN A 3 -35.14 -36.17 13.41
N LEU A 4 -35.54 -36.34 14.68
CA LEU A 4 -35.37 -35.33 15.72
C LEU A 4 -33.94 -35.36 16.29
N ILE A 5 -33.34 -36.55 16.41
CA ILE A 5 -31.93 -36.73 16.82
C ILE A 5 -30.96 -36.14 15.78
N PHE A 6 -31.27 -36.31 14.49
CA PHE A 6 -30.45 -35.74 13.40
C PHE A 6 -30.43 -34.21 13.41
N SER A 7 -31.53 -33.56 13.82
CA SER A 7 -31.62 -32.10 13.97
C SER A 7 -30.78 -31.59 15.15
N PHE A 8 -30.74 -32.31 16.27
CA PHE A 8 -29.88 -31.97 17.42
C PHE A 8 -28.38 -32.14 17.11
N ILE A 9 -28.00 -33.13 16.30
CA ILE A 9 -26.61 -33.32 15.85
C ILE A 9 -26.18 -32.19 14.91
N LEU A 10 -27.05 -31.75 14.00
CA LEU A 10 -26.78 -30.62 13.10
C LEU A 10 -26.63 -29.29 13.87
N PHE A 11 -27.40 -29.10 14.94
CA PHE A 11 -27.33 -27.91 15.79
C PHE A 11 -26.05 -27.89 16.66
N GLY A 12 -25.58 -29.06 17.13
CA GLY A 12 -24.35 -29.20 17.91
C GLY A 12 -23.07 -28.86 17.13
N VAL A 13 -23.05 -29.10 15.81
CA VAL A 13 -21.90 -28.76 14.95
C VAL A 13 -21.79 -27.26 14.68
N MET A 14 -22.91 -26.51 14.76
CA MET A 14 -22.93 -25.05 14.54
C MET A 14 -22.37 -24.23 15.72
N ILE A 15 -22.28 -24.81 16.92
CA ILE A 15 -21.78 -24.13 18.13
C ILE A 15 -20.24 -24.03 18.15
N PHE A 16 -19.54 -24.83 17.34
CA PHE A 16 -18.06 -24.82 17.26
C PHE A 16 -17.47 -23.73 16.35
N LEU A 17 -18.28 -22.88 15.72
CA LEU A 17 -17.79 -21.84 14.79
C LEU A 17 -17.62 -20.43 15.42
N PHE A 18 -17.86 -20.27 16.73
CA PHE A 18 -17.80 -18.96 17.40
C PHE A 18 -16.58 -18.73 18.31
N THR A 19 -15.53 -19.56 18.24
CA THR A 19 -14.28 -19.32 18.99
C THR A 19 -13.25 -18.51 18.17
N LYS A 20 -13.60 -17.27 17.80
CA LYS A 20 -12.58 -16.26 17.43
C LYS A 20 -12.18 -15.46 18.66
N CYS A 21 -11.25 -16.04 19.41
CA CYS A 21 -10.48 -15.35 20.43
C CYS A 21 -9.19 -14.80 19.80
N SER A 22 -9.04 -13.47 19.73
CA SER A 22 -7.86 -12.76 20.22
C SER A 22 -8.03 -11.26 20.00
N SER A 23 -8.38 -10.56 21.08
CA SER A 23 -8.23 -9.12 21.22
C SER A 23 -6.90 -8.88 21.93
N SER A 24 -5.91 -8.37 21.20
CA SER A 24 -4.77 -7.69 21.83
C SER A 24 -4.89 -6.20 21.55
N LYS A 25 -5.22 -5.44 22.60
CA LYS A 25 -5.08 -4.00 22.68
C LYS A 25 -4.22 -3.68 23.91
N GLU A 26 -2.96 -3.36 23.67
CA GLU A 26 -2.06 -2.52 24.49
C GLU A 26 -0.71 -2.47 23.75
N SER A 27 0.14 -1.45 23.80
CA SER A 27 0.24 -0.22 24.60
C SER A 27 1.23 0.70 23.88
N GLY A 28 1.19 2.01 24.17
CA GLY A 28 2.24 2.94 23.76
C GLY A 28 1.75 4.31 23.30
N MET A 29 0.91 4.99 24.08
CA MET A 29 0.79 6.44 23.95
C MET A 29 2.13 7.05 24.39
N ILE A 30 2.92 7.54 23.44
CA ILE A 30 4.01 8.47 23.73
C ILE A 30 3.35 9.76 24.21
N LYS A 31 3.36 9.96 25.53
CA LYS A 31 3.06 11.25 26.15
C LYS A 31 4.17 12.22 25.74
N ILE A 32 3.88 13.14 24.82
CA ILE A 32 4.70 14.33 24.64
C ILE A 32 4.17 15.33 25.68
N PRO A 33 4.98 15.78 26.66
CA PRO A 33 4.54 16.80 27.59
C PRO A 33 4.31 18.10 26.83
N ASP A 34 3.19 18.74 27.17
CA ASP A 34 2.75 20.06 26.75
C ASP A 34 3.89 21.07 26.92
N SER A 35 4.60 21.38 25.83
CA SER A 35 5.53 22.50 25.79
C SER A 35 4.81 23.67 25.15
N THR A 36 4.29 24.54 26.01
CA THR A 36 3.76 25.87 25.71
C THR A 36 4.60 26.56 24.63
N TYR A 37 3.96 26.82 23.50
CA TYR A 37 4.59 27.44 22.33
C TYR A 37 4.62 28.96 22.53
N VAL A 38 5.75 29.50 22.99
CA VAL A 38 5.98 30.95 23.12
C VAL A 38 6.91 31.39 22.00
N PHE A 39 6.34 31.97 20.95
CA PHE A 39 7.12 32.68 19.93
C PHE A 39 7.45 34.08 20.44
N ASP A 40 8.48 34.19 21.27
CA ASP A 40 9.02 35.49 21.66
C ASP A 40 10.29 35.82 20.89
N LYS A 41 10.11 36.82 20.01
CA LYS A 41 11.10 37.75 19.45
C LYS A 41 12.08 37.19 18.41
N ILE A 42 11.91 37.69 17.18
CA ILE A 42 12.89 37.62 16.11
C ILE A 42 14.01 38.63 16.44
N PRO A 43 15.26 38.21 16.69
CA PRO A 43 16.37 39.16 16.78
C PRO A 43 16.77 39.62 15.37
N PRO A 44 17.20 40.89 15.21
CA PRO A 44 17.58 41.42 13.91
C PRO A 44 18.90 40.80 13.42
N ASP A 45 18.86 40.46 12.13
CA ASP A 45 19.91 40.03 11.21
C ASP A 45 21.35 40.03 11.78
N THR A 46 21.90 38.84 12.00
CA THR A 46 23.35 38.65 12.21
C THR A 46 23.84 37.54 11.29
N SER A 47 24.63 37.94 10.30
CA SER A 47 25.35 37.10 9.34
C SER A 47 25.95 35.84 9.99
N ILE A 48 25.55 34.66 9.51
CA ILE A 48 25.99 33.36 10.01
C ILE A 48 27.45 33.11 9.60
N ARG A 49 28.34 33.02 10.59
CA ARG A 49 29.66 32.39 10.45
C ARG A 49 29.48 30.88 10.64
N ILE A 50 29.70 30.09 9.60
CA ILE A 50 29.50 28.63 9.61
C ILE A 50 30.72 27.96 10.27
N ASN A 51 30.70 27.80 11.59
CA ASN A 51 31.67 26.98 12.33
C ASN A 51 30.97 26.02 13.32
N GLU A 52 29.87 25.38 12.92
CA GLU A 52 29.24 24.28 13.69
C GLU A 52 29.00 23.06 12.80
N PRO A 53 29.17 21.83 13.33
CA PRO A 53 29.05 20.60 12.54
C PRO A 53 27.64 20.51 11.97
N ILE A 54 27.56 20.36 10.65
CA ILE A 54 26.33 20.28 9.86
C ILE A 54 25.35 19.35 10.57
N ALA A 55 24.32 19.92 11.21
CA ALA A 55 23.20 19.16 11.75
C ALA A 55 22.68 18.29 10.59
N ALA A 56 22.71 16.98 10.76
CA ALA A 56 22.36 16.02 9.73
C ALA A 56 20.99 16.38 9.15
N ILE A 57 20.98 16.80 7.88
CA ILE A 57 19.75 17.05 7.13
C ILE A 57 18.93 15.75 7.20
N PRO A 58 17.67 15.77 7.67
CA PRO A 58 16.86 14.57 7.68
C PRO A 58 16.72 14.08 6.24
N VAL A 59 17.25 12.90 5.96
CA VAL A 59 17.11 12.24 4.65
C VAL A 59 15.64 11.90 4.49
N PHE A 60 14.89 12.73 3.78
CA PHE A 60 13.49 12.46 3.47
C PHE A 60 13.42 11.27 2.50
N HIS A 61 13.09 10.10 3.02
CA HIS A 61 12.76 8.94 2.19
C HIS A 61 11.41 9.19 1.50
N VAL A 62 11.46 9.62 0.23
CA VAL A 62 10.26 9.82 -0.57
C VAL A 62 9.67 8.45 -0.90
N LYS A 63 8.45 8.20 -0.42
CA LYS A 63 7.71 6.98 -0.72
C LYS A 63 6.89 7.20 -1.99
N TYR A 64 7.02 6.27 -2.93
CA TYR A 64 6.22 6.22 -4.14
C TYR A 64 5.28 5.02 -4.09
N TYR A 65 4.13 5.16 -4.73
CA TYR A 65 3.11 4.15 -4.86
C TYR A 65 2.90 3.85 -6.33
N ILE A 66 2.95 2.57 -6.68
CA ILE A 66 2.80 2.10 -8.05
C ILE A 66 1.59 1.18 -8.09
N VAL A 67 0.76 1.33 -9.12
CA VAL A 67 -0.36 0.43 -9.36
C VAL A 67 0.09 -0.66 -10.32
N GLN A 68 0.19 -1.88 -9.82
CA GLN A 68 0.51 -3.05 -10.63
C GLN A 68 -0.78 -3.76 -11.03
N ILE A 69 -0.88 -4.08 -12.32
CA ILE A 69 -2.10 -4.62 -12.96
C ILE A 69 -1.94 -6.07 -13.43
N GLY A 70 -0.74 -6.64 -13.30
CA GLY A 70 -0.49 -8.04 -13.62
C GLY A 70 0.93 -8.49 -13.28
N ALA A 71 1.14 -9.80 -13.23
CA ALA A 71 2.44 -10.45 -13.11
C ALA A 71 2.45 -11.74 -13.93
N PHE A 72 3.48 -11.93 -14.77
CA PHE A 72 3.55 -13.05 -15.71
C PHE A 72 4.90 -13.76 -15.62
N THR A 73 4.89 -15.07 -15.86
CA THR A 73 6.10 -15.89 -15.87
C THR A 73 6.96 -15.68 -17.11
N THR A 74 6.35 -15.26 -18.23
CA THR A 74 7.05 -15.05 -19.51
C THR A 74 6.89 -13.60 -19.97
N LYS A 75 7.93 -13.08 -20.65
CA LYS A 75 7.96 -11.72 -21.19
C LYS A 75 6.86 -11.49 -22.21
N GLU A 76 6.69 -12.43 -23.14
CA GLU A 76 5.69 -12.38 -24.22
C GLU A 76 4.26 -12.20 -23.68
N ARG A 77 3.90 -12.92 -22.61
CA ARG A 77 2.58 -12.78 -21.98
C ARG A 77 2.40 -11.41 -21.34
N ALA A 78 3.44 -10.89 -20.68
CA ALA A 78 3.42 -9.54 -20.11
C ALA A 78 3.28 -8.47 -21.20
N GLU A 79 4.00 -8.61 -22.31
CA GLU A 79 3.95 -7.69 -23.46
C GLU A 79 2.56 -7.68 -24.09
N LYS A 80 2.01 -8.86 -24.41
CA LYS A 80 0.65 -8.98 -24.94
C LYS A 80 -0.40 -8.36 -24.02
N PHE A 81 -0.30 -8.61 -22.72
CA PHE A 81 -1.21 -8.03 -21.74
C PHE A 81 -1.05 -6.50 -21.65
N ALA A 82 0.18 -5.99 -21.67
CA ALA A 82 0.45 -4.55 -21.62
C ALA A 82 -0.09 -3.82 -22.86
N GLU A 83 0.08 -4.39 -24.05
CA GLU A 83 -0.44 -3.82 -25.30
C GLU A 83 -1.97 -3.71 -25.28
N GLN A 84 -2.65 -4.80 -24.89
CA GLN A 84 -4.10 -4.81 -24.73
C GLN A 84 -4.56 -3.79 -23.68
N SER A 85 -3.86 -3.75 -22.55
CA SER A 85 -4.18 -2.85 -21.45
C SER A 85 -3.99 -1.39 -21.83
N LYS A 86 -2.97 -1.07 -22.64
CA LYS A 86 -2.70 0.28 -23.12
C LYS A 86 -3.84 0.81 -24.00
N ILE A 87 -4.45 -0.06 -24.81
CA ILE A 87 -5.61 0.28 -25.64
C ILE A 87 -6.85 0.51 -24.78
N ILE A 88 -7.07 -0.34 -23.77
CA ILE A 88 -8.28 -0.29 -22.92
C ILE A 88 -8.23 0.88 -21.93
N LEU A 89 -7.08 1.11 -21.30
CA LEU A 89 -6.93 2.06 -20.21
C LEU A 89 -6.51 3.45 -20.69
N SER A 90 -5.91 3.55 -21.89
CA SER A 90 -5.30 4.78 -22.41
C SER A 90 -4.22 5.36 -21.48
N GLU A 91 -3.61 4.52 -20.65
CA GLU A 91 -2.55 4.88 -19.71
C GLU A 91 -1.18 4.40 -20.21
N LYS A 92 -0.10 4.97 -19.68
CA LYS A 92 1.25 4.44 -19.91
C LYS A 92 1.48 3.22 -19.03
N ILE A 93 2.06 2.18 -19.61
CA ILE A 93 2.30 0.89 -18.97
C ILE A 93 3.75 0.52 -19.18
N ASP A 94 4.41 0.13 -18.09
CA ASP A 94 5.78 -0.38 -18.10
C ASP A 94 5.80 -1.85 -17.67
N ILE A 95 6.77 -2.58 -18.20
CA ILE A 95 7.04 -3.98 -17.85
C ILE A 95 8.42 -4.03 -17.20
N LEU A 96 8.48 -4.57 -15.99
CA LEU A 96 9.74 -4.75 -15.26
C LEU A 96 9.91 -6.23 -14.92
N TYR A 97 11.13 -6.76 -15.05
CA TYR A 97 11.43 -8.07 -14.49
C TYR A 97 11.80 -7.93 -13.01
N ASN A 98 11.03 -8.56 -12.13
CA ASN A 98 11.32 -8.58 -10.71
C ASN A 98 12.17 -9.82 -10.38
N ASN A 99 13.42 -9.58 -9.98
CA ASN A 99 14.40 -10.63 -9.67
C ASN A 99 14.07 -11.45 -8.42
N ASP A 100 13.28 -10.93 -7.48
CA ASP A 100 12.97 -11.61 -6.22
C ASP A 100 11.89 -12.67 -6.43
N ILE A 101 10.85 -12.32 -7.18
CA ILE A 101 9.72 -13.22 -7.49
C ILE A 101 9.88 -13.94 -8.83
N LYS A 102 10.90 -13.60 -9.62
CA LYS A 102 11.19 -14.14 -10.97
C LYS A 102 10.02 -13.98 -11.97
N LEU A 103 9.25 -12.90 -11.84
CA LEU A 103 8.11 -12.59 -12.71
C LEU A 103 8.29 -11.25 -13.43
N TYR A 104 7.69 -11.14 -14.61
CA TYR A 104 7.50 -9.89 -15.33
C TYR A 104 6.27 -9.18 -14.77
N VAL A 105 6.48 -8.07 -14.07
CA VAL A 105 5.42 -7.25 -13.49
C VAL A 105 5.00 -6.17 -14.48
N VAL A 106 3.68 -5.99 -14.62
CA VAL A 106 3.08 -4.98 -15.48
C VAL A 106 2.47 -3.90 -14.61
N GLN A 107 2.94 -2.66 -14.76
CA GLN A 107 2.60 -1.55 -13.88
C GLN A 107 2.21 -0.29 -14.65
N LEU A 108 1.33 0.51 -14.04
CA LEU A 108 0.95 1.81 -14.56
C LEU A 108 1.99 2.87 -14.22
N THR A 109 2.20 3.78 -15.17
CA THR A 109 3.07 4.96 -15.05
C THR A 109 2.23 6.20 -15.32
N PRO A 110 2.28 7.26 -14.49
CA PRO A 110 3.34 7.60 -13.52
C PRO A 110 3.18 6.98 -12.13
N PHE A 111 4.25 7.08 -11.33
CA PHE A 111 4.22 6.75 -9.91
C PHE A 111 3.51 7.85 -9.11
N TYR A 112 2.79 7.46 -8.06
CA TYR A 112 2.06 8.38 -7.18
C TYR A 112 2.85 8.66 -5.91
N THR A 113 2.91 9.91 -5.47
CA THR A 113 3.52 10.27 -4.17
C THR A 113 2.56 10.05 -3.01
N GLN A 114 1.26 10.15 -3.27
CA GLN A 114 0.21 9.92 -2.28
C GLN A 114 -0.48 8.58 -2.50
N ARG A 115 -0.60 7.78 -1.43
CA ARG A 115 -1.27 6.48 -1.47
C ARG A 115 -2.73 6.60 -1.95
N LYS A 116 -3.42 7.66 -1.53
CA LYS A 116 -4.83 7.91 -1.84
C LYS A 116 -5.09 8.02 -3.34
N GLU A 117 -4.14 8.57 -4.09
CA GLU A 117 -4.23 8.67 -5.55
C GLU A 117 -4.13 7.30 -6.21
N ALA A 118 -3.15 6.49 -5.80
CA ALA A 118 -3.00 5.11 -6.27
C ALA A 118 -4.24 4.25 -5.95
N GLU A 119 -4.85 4.43 -4.77
CA GLU A 119 -6.09 3.74 -4.38
C GLU A 119 -7.28 4.14 -5.24
N LYS A 120 -7.41 5.41 -5.61
CA LYS A 120 -8.47 5.87 -6.52
C LYS A 120 -8.36 5.18 -7.88
N ILE A 121 -7.14 5.07 -8.42
CA ILE A 121 -6.89 4.41 -9.71
C ILE A 121 -7.15 2.92 -9.62
N ARG A 122 -6.60 2.24 -8.60
CA ARG A 122 -6.87 0.81 -8.36
C ARG A 122 -8.37 0.52 -8.25
N ASN A 123 -9.11 1.31 -7.47
CA ASN A 123 -10.54 1.12 -7.29
C ASN A 123 -11.33 1.36 -8.59
N LYS A 124 -10.84 2.23 -9.49
CA LYS A 124 -11.39 2.38 -10.84
C LYS A 124 -11.14 1.12 -11.68
N LEU A 125 -9.93 0.56 -11.62
CA LEU A 125 -9.56 -0.66 -12.34
C LEU A 125 -10.34 -1.88 -11.88
N TRP A 126 -10.61 -2.01 -10.58
CA TRP A 126 -11.41 -3.12 -10.03
C TRP A 126 -12.85 -3.19 -10.56
N LYS A 127 -13.36 -2.13 -11.18
CA LYS A 127 -14.67 -2.14 -11.85
C LYS A 127 -14.63 -2.86 -13.21
N LEU A 128 -13.43 -3.09 -13.74
CA LEU A 128 -13.18 -3.82 -14.97
C LEU A 128 -12.78 -5.25 -14.60
N ASP A 129 -13.47 -6.24 -15.15
CA ASP A 129 -13.28 -7.64 -14.74
C ASP A 129 -11.85 -8.15 -14.93
N ASN A 130 -11.16 -7.65 -15.95
CA ASN A 130 -9.79 -8.06 -16.29
C ASN A 130 -8.71 -7.50 -15.34
N TYR A 131 -9.06 -6.64 -14.38
CA TYR A 131 -8.10 -5.95 -13.52
C TYR A 131 -8.49 -5.98 -12.03
N ARG A 132 -9.36 -6.91 -11.62
CA ARG A 132 -9.83 -7.05 -10.22
C ARG A 132 -8.71 -7.40 -9.25
N ASP A 133 -7.61 -7.94 -9.74
CA ASP A 133 -6.41 -8.31 -9.00
C ASP A 133 -5.36 -7.18 -8.93
N ALA A 134 -5.66 -5.99 -9.45
CA ALA A 134 -4.73 -4.87 -9.38
C ALA A 134 -4.40 -4.50 -7.93
N TRP A 135 -3.14 -4.22 -7.65
CA TRP A 135 -2.63 -3.98 -6.30
C TRP A 135 -1.60 -2.84 -6.28
N ILE A 136 -1.34 -2.28 -5.09
CA ILE A 136 -0.47 -1.13 -4.91
C ILE A 136 0.83 -1.56 -4.25
N VAL A 137 1.93 -1.31 -4.94
CA VAL A 137 3.29 -1.55 -4.45
C VAL A 137 3.84 -0.24 -3.89
N THR A 138 4.47 -0.30 -2.71
CA THR A 138 5.15 0.86 -2.13
C THR A 138 6.65 0.74 -2.41
N VAL A 139 7.20 1.73 -3.10
CA VAL A 139 8.63 1.80 -3.43
C VAL A 139 9.26 2.94 -2.63
N ARG A 140 10.39 2.65 -1.98
CA ARG A 140 11.24 3.69 -1.37
C ARG A 140 12.35 3.98 -2.35
N LYS A 141 12.52 5.24 -2.74
CA LYS A 141 13.62 5.67 -3.59
C LYS A 141 14.54 6.61 -2.82
#